data_AF-A0A327ZES7-F1
#
_entry.id   AF-A0A327ZES7-F1
#
_cell.length_a   1.000
_cell.length_b   1.000
_cell.length_c   1.000
_cell.angle_alpha   90.00
_cell.angle_beta   90.00
_cell.angle_gamma   90.00
#
_symmetry.space_group_name_H-M   'P 1'
#
loop_
_entity.id
_entity.type
_entity.pdbx_description
1 polymer ?
#
loop_
_entity_poly.entity_id
_entity_poly.type
_entity_poly.pdbx_seq_one_letter_code
_entity_poly.pdbx_strand_id
1 'polypeptide(L)'
;MPVSEALLPLTQDPGFWTGQISETDDLPPQLRVSFPVVDGYSLVLDIEFPAGDRALGLRRPASSEPVQLGWSPAAGPYPAALHWWELESFARVIALEDPLLPHPGLVVALLSPFAPATADDDLTAITAVREAAYRSLRREVPPAIDSGPEQTPLPLFADERWWPAPQALSPQVLDEAAVAALSAPAWATLQVRAGSRFPHEDILDLVRRTGARLRHMPEQHWYAQTRALARRITDSGDLALVPALLGALTEAGCDHPTVLDALSEPLVPLEACWMVETLAGADPGTLLRHHL
;
A
#
# COMPACT_ATOMS: atom_id res chain seq x y z
N MET A 1 7.84 6.70 12.39
CA MET A 1 8.76 7.65 11.72
C MET A 1 8.07 7.96 10.42
N PRO A 2 7.64 9.20 10.17
CA PRO A 2 6.92 9.51 8.95
C PRO A 2 7.80 9.14 7.75
N VAL A 3 7.13 8.81 6.65
CA VAL A 3 7.72 8.77 5.31
C VAL A 3 8.69 9.94 5.18
N SER A 4 9.96 9.66 4.86
CA SER A 4 10.98 10.70 4.73
C SER A 4 10.46 11.82 3.81
N GLU A 5 10.64 13.09 4.18
CA GLU A 5 10.26 14.21 3.31
C GLU A 5 10.90 14.10 1.92
N ALA A 6 12.04 13.41 1.81
CA ALA A 6 12.70 13.10 0.54
C ALA A 6 11.97 12.05 -0.31
N LEU A 7 11.18 11.14 0.30
CA LEU A 7 10.43 10.12 -0.42
C LEU A 7 9.15 10.68 -1.06
N LEU A 8 8.52 11.68 -0.44
CA LEU A 8 7.23 12.19 -0.91
C LEU A 8 7.28 12.78 -2.34
N PRO A 9 8.27 13.63 -2.72
CA PRO A 9 8.42 14.09 -4.10
C PRO A 9 8.65 12.93 -5.08
N LEU A 10 9.45 11.94 -4.68
CA LEU A 10 9.75 10.79 -5.53
C LEU A 10 8.52 9.93 -5.80
N THR A 11 7.67 9.72 -4.79
CA THR A 11 6.42 8.98 -4.98
C THR A 11 5.47 9.68 -5.96
N GLN A 12 5.66 10.97 -6.21
CA GLN A 12 4.91 11.79 -7.16
C GLN A 12 5.51 11.81 -8.58
N ASP A 13 6.70 11.25 -8.78
CA ASP A 13 7.32 11.09 -10.09
C ASP A 13 6.91 9.74 -10.70
N PRO A 14 6.20 9.69 -11.83
CA PRO A 14 5.93 8.43 -12.55
C PRO A 14 7.23 7.66 -12.87
N GLY A 15 8.31 8.38 -13.18
CA GLY A 15 9.63 7.83 -13.47
C GLY A 15 10.24 7.06 -12.29
N PHE A 16 9.94 7.45 -11.05
CA PHE A 16 10.38 6.71 -9.86
C PHE A 16 9.84 5.28 -9.81
N TRP A 17 8.59 5.09 -10.24
CA TRP A 17 7.94 3.79 -10.23
C TRP A 17 8.38 2.89 -11.39
N THR A 18 8.72 3.48 -12.53
CA THR A 18 9.16 2.76 -13.75
C THR A 18 10.67 2.63 -13.89
N GLY A 19 11.46 3.26 -13.00
CA GLY A 19 12.92 3.30 -13.09
C GLY A 19 13.47 4.29 -14.12
N GLN A 20 12.64 5.25 -14.55
CA GLN A 20 12.96 6.29 -15.54
C GLN A 20 12.94 7.69 -14.91
N ILE A 21 13.65 7.87 -13.79
CA ILE A 21 13.69 9.14 -13.07
C ILE A 21 14.37 10.20 -13.95
N SER A 22 13.64 11.26 -14.27
CA SER A 22 14.07 12.26 -15.27
C SER A 22 14.98 13.35 -14.68
N GLU A 23 14.86 13.65 -13.38
CA GLU A 23 15.66 14.66 -12.67
C GLU A 23 16.36 14.01 -11.46
N THR A 24 17.65 13.69 -11.61
CA THR A 24 18.44 13.02 -10.55
C THR A 24 19.55 13.89 -9.96
N ASP A 25 19.83 15.05 -10.55
CA ASP A 25 20.96 15.91 -10.17
C ASP A 25 20.83 16.50 -8.75
N ASP A 26 19.60 16.70 -8.27
CA ASP A 26 19.30 17.23 -6.93
C ASP A 26 18.98 16.15 -5.88
N LEU A 27 18.96 14.87 -6.28
CA LEU A 27 18.66 13.76 -5.37
C LEU A 27 19.91 13.31 -4.60
N PRO A 28 19.77 12.88 -3.34
CA PRO A 28 20.87 12.21 -2.65
C PRO A 28 21.24 10.91 -3.41
N PRO A 29 22.50 10.45 -3.33
CA PRO A 29 22.93 9.23 -4.02
C PRO A 29 22.19 7.98 -3.54
N GLN A 30 21.66 8.01 -2.31
CA GLN A 30 20.89 6.93 -1.73
C GLN A 30 19.80 7.50 -0.82
N LEU A 31 18.61 6.90 -0.90
CA LEU A 31 17.50 7.12 0.04
C LEU A 31 17.24 5.84 0.82
N ARG A 32 17.25 5.95 2.15
CA ARG A 32 16.90 4.87 3.07
C ARG A 32 15.51 5.12 3.66
N VAL A 33 14.61 4.17 3.47
CA VAL A 33 13.26 4.17 4.04
C VAL A 33 13.15 3.03 5.05
N SER A 34 12.65 3.32 6.25
CA SER A 34 12.49 2.34 7.32
C SER A 34 11.02 2.21 7.68
N PHE A 35 10.49 0.99 7.62
CA PHE A 35 9.13 0.63 8.02
C PHE A 35 9.18 -0.19 9.33
N PRO A 36 8.93 0.43 10.50
CA PRO A 36 8.81 -0.31 11.75
C PRO A 36 7.63 -1.27 11.68
N VAL A 37 7.84 -2.55 12.01
CA VAL A 37 6.79 -3.57 11.93
C VAL A 37 6.25 -3.85 13.33
N VAL A 38 7.00 -4.57 14.17
CA VAL A 38 6.59 -4.91 15.53
C VAL A 38 7.81 -5.22 16.41
N ASP A 39 7.72 -4.96 17.72
CA ASP A 39 8.74 -5.30 18.73
C ASP A 39 10.18 -4.84 18.39
N GLY A 40 10.31 -3.72 17.66
CA GLY A 40 11.60 -3.16 17.26
C GLY A 40 12.17 -3.72 15.95
N TYR A 41 11.49 -4.68 15.31
CA TYR A 41 11.82 -5.07 13.94
C TYR A 41 11.45 -3.96 12.95
N SER A 42 12.21 -3.84 11.86
CA SER A 42 11.87 -2.95 10.76
C SER A 42 12.30 -3.53 9.41
N LEU A 43 11.49 -3.32 8.38
CA LEU A 43 11.90 -3.50 6.99
C LEU A 43 12.60 -2.22 6.54
N VAL A 44 13.80 -2.35 5.98
CA VAL A 44 14.61 -1.22 5.51
C VAL A 44 14.77 -1.35 4.01
N LEU A 45 14.31 -0.35 3.28
CA LEU A 45 14.45 -0.23 1.84
C LEU A 45 15.49 0.83 1.52
N ASP A 46 16.59 0.42 0.91
CA ASP A 46 17.60 1.30 0.35
C ASP A 46 17.35 1.46 -1.14
N ILE A 47 17.30 2.71 -1.62
CA ILE A 47 17.09 3.06 -3.03
C ILE A 47 18.30 3.86 -3.49
N GLU A 48 19.01 3.37 -4.50
CA GLU A 48 20.20 3.99 -5.07
C GLU A 48 19.84 4.81 -6.32
N PHE A 49 20.36 6.04 -6.41
CA PHE A 49 20.17 6.92 -7.56
C PHE A 49 21.48 7.09 -8.34
N PRO A 50 21.43 7.29 -9.67
CA PRO A 50 20.23 7.41 -10.51
C PRO A 50 19.64 6.08 -11.00
N ALA A 51 20.30 4.94 -10.72
CA ALA A 51 19.94 3.64 -11.28
C ALA A 51 18.54 3.15 -10.85
N GLY A 52 18.04 3.62 -9.70
CA GLY A 52 16.78 3.20 -9.11
C GLY A 52 16.85 1.79 -8.49
N ASP A 53 18.05 1.28 -8.29
CA ASP A 53 18.29 -0.03 -7.69
C ASP A 53 17.84 -0.05 -6.23
N ARG A 54 17.24 -1.16 -5.81
CA ARG A 54 16.58 -1.28 -4.51
C ARG A 54 17.13 -2.47 -3.74
N ALA A 55 17.51 -2.27 -2.49
CA ALA A 55 17.87 -3.34 -1.56
C ALA A 55 16.89 -3.37 -0.39
N LEU A 56 16.31 -4.54 -0.13
CA LEU A 56 15.48 -4.78 1.04
C LEU A 56 16.31 -5.47 2.10
N GLY A 57 16.25 -4.97 3.33
CA GLY A 57 16.86 -5.57 4.50
C GLY A 57 15.90 -5.66 5.69
N LEU A 58 16.23 -6.53 6.63
CA LEU A 58 15.56 -6.70 7.90
C LEU A 58 16.45 -6.17 9.02
N ARG A 59 15.99 -5.12 9.71
CA ARG A 59 16.62 -4.66 10.93
C ARG A 59 16.00 -5.36 12.13
N ARG A 60 16.85 -6.02 12.91
CA ARG A 60 16.47 -6.69 14.17
C ARG A 60 16.37 -5.67 15.32
N PRO A 61 15.63 -6.00 16.40
CA PRO A 61 15.68 -5.23 17.64
C PRO A 61 17.12 -5.07 18.11
N ALA A 62 17.49 -3.86 18.53
CA ALA A 62 18.84 -3.49 18.98
C ALA A 62 19.99 -3.62 17.95
N SER A 63 19.72 -3.95 16.68
CA SER A 63 20.71 -3.87 15.60
C SER A 63 20.66 -2.51 14.91
N SER A 64 21.81 -1.89 14.67
CA SER A 64 21.92 -0.68 13.84
C SER A 64 21.90 -1.00 12.35
N GLU A 65 22.41 -2.18 11.96
CA GLU A 65 22.54 -2.59 10.56
C GLU A 65 21.45 -3.58 10.16
N PRO A 66 20.78 -3.35 9.01
CA PRO A 66 19.83 -4.31 8.45
C PRO A 66 20.57 -5.49 7.79
N VAL A 67 20.04 -6.71 7.99
CA VAL A 67 20.48 -7.89 7.27
C VAL A 67 19.77 -7.91 5.91
N GLN A 68 20.53 -7.96 4.82
CA GLN A 68 19.97 -7.94 3.47
C GLN A 68 19.09 -9.17 3.20
N LEU A 69 17.86 -8.94 2.74
CA LEU A 69 16.91 -9.96 2.30
C LEU A 69 16.98 -10.17 0.78
N GLY A 70 17.15 -9.09 0.02
CA GLY A 70 17.19 -9.15 -1.44
C GLY A 70 17.59 -7.84 -2.07
N TRP A 71 17.88 -7.89 -3.37
CA TRP A 71 18.15 -6.73 -4.22
C TRP A 71 17.35 -6.87 -5.51
N SER A 72 16.79 -5.77 -5.97
CA SER A 72 16.02 -5.65 -7.21
C SER A 72 16.50 -4.40 -7.95
N PRO A 73 16.89 -4.49 -9.22
CA PRO A 73 17.04 -3.30 -10.04
C PRO A 73 15.66 -2.68 -10.32
N ALA A 74 15.64 -1.44 -10.79
CA ALA A 74 14.39 -0.68 -10.98
C ALA A 74 13.39 -1.36 -11.94
N ALA A 75 13.90 -2.04 -12.98
CA ALA A 75 13.10 -2.73 -13.99
C ALA A 75 12.93 -4.24 -13.74
N GLY A 76 13.36 -4.75 -12.58
CA GLY A 76 13.52 -6.19 -12.33
C GLY A 76 14.76 -6.78 -13.04
N PRO A 77 15.18 -8.01 -12.70
CA PRO A 77 14.44 -9.11 -12.06
C PRO A 77 14.08 -8.93 -10.58
N TYR A 78 12.98 -9.57 -10.18
CA TYR A 78 12.40 -9.48 -8.83
C TYR A 78 12.90 -10.63 -7.92
N PRO A 79 13.53 -10.32 -6.76
CA PRO A 79 13.96 -11.33 -5.80
C PRO A 79 12.78 -11.89 -5.02
N ALA A 80 12.70 -13.22 -4.88
CA ALA A 80 11.79 -13.89 -3.96
C ALA A 80 12.30 -13.79 -2.52
N ALA A 81 12.35 -12.57 -1.98
CA ALA A 81 12.84 -12.30 -0.64
C ALA A 81 11.77 -12.55 0.43
N LEU A 82 10.51 -12.21 0.12
CA LEU A 82 9.34 -12.44 0.97
C LEU A 82 8.33 -13.31 0.20
N HIS A 83 7.49 -14.03 0.94
CA HIS A 83 6.22 -14.53 0.41
C HIS A 83 5.20 -13.40 0.41
N TRP A 84 4.21 -13.47 -0.50
CA TRP A 84 3.18 -12.43 -0.57
C TRP A 84 2.44 -12.23 0.76
N TRP A 85 2.02 -13.32 1.41
CA TRP A 85 1.32 -13.27 2.69
C TRP A 85 2.18 -12.68 3.83
N GLU A 86 3.52 -12.81 3.77
CA GLU A 86 4.43 -12.19 4.74
C GLU A 86 4.42 -10.67 4.58
N LEU A 87 4.58 -10.19 3.35
CA LEU A 87 4.50 -8.76 3.03
C LEU A 87 3.15 -8.18 3.45
N GLU A 88 2.06 -8.87 3.12
CA GLU A 88 0.70 -8.42 3.39
C GLU A 88 0.44 -8.30 4.90
N SER A 89 0.87 -9.30 5.67
CA SER A 89 0.79 -9.26 7.14
C SER A 89 1.62 -8.12 7.74
N PHE A 90 2.83 -7.89 7.24
CA PHE A 90 3.69 -6.80 7.73
C PHE A 90 3.09 -5.43 7.40
N ALA A 91 2.55 -5.25 6.20
CA ALA A 91 1.93 -4.00 5.77
C ALA A 91 0.68 -3.66 6.61
N ARG A 92 -0.16 -4.65 6.92
CA ARG A 92 -1.32 -4.46 7.82
C ARG A 92 -0.88 -3.97 9.21
N VAL A 93 0.15 -4.59 9.81
CA VAL A 93 0.65 -4.15 11.12
C VAL A 93 1.29 -2.76 11.05
N ILE A 94 2.05 -2.46 9.99
CA ILE A 94 2.60 -1.11 9.78
C ILE A 94 1.47 -0.07 9.73
N ALA A 95 0.38 -0.32 9.00
CA ALA A 95 -0.75 0.59 8.91
C ALA A 95 -1.47 0.80 10.25
N LEU A 96 -1.54 -0.23 11.09
CA LEU A 96 -2.10 -0.12 12.44
C LEU A 96 -1.22 0.77 13.35
N GLU A 97 0.10 0.68 13.23
CA GLU A 97 1.02 1.47 14.06
C GLU A 97 1.25 2.90 13.53
N ASP A 98 1.11 3.11 12.21
CA ASP A 98 1.32 4.40 11.55
C ASP A 98 0.18 4.71 10.56
N PRO A 99 -0.81 5.55 10.95
CA PRO A 99 -1.94 5.92 10.10
C PRO A 99 -1.55 6.64 8.80
N LEU A 100 -0.33 7.19 8.73
CA LEU A 100 0.18 7.82 7.50
C LEU A 100 0.61 6.80 6.45
N LEU A 101 0.58 5.51 6.78
CA LEU A 101 0.93 4.40 5.92
C LEU A 101 -0.26 3.42 5.78
N PRO A 102 -1.38 3.86 5.17
CA PRO A 102 -2.56 3.02 5.02
C PRO A 102 -2.26 1.76 4.18
N HIS A 103 -3.08 0.73 4.40
CA HIS A 103 -3.01 -0.53 3.68
C HIS A 103 -4.32 -0.79 2.91
N PRO A 104 -4.26 -1.24 1.65
CA PRO A 104 -3.08 -1.25 0.77
C PRO A 104 -2.59 0.17 0.47
N GLY A 105 -1.27 0.34 0.30
CA GLY A 105 -0.71 1.67 0.05
C GLY A 105 0.79 1.67 -0.18
N LEU A 106 1.46 2.76 0.21
CA LEU A 106 2.87 3.01 -0.10
C LEU A 106 3.81 1.84 0.25
N VAL A 107 3.58 1.19 1.40
CA VAL A 107 4.37 0.02 1.83
C VAL A 107 4.27 -1.11 0.81
N VAL A 108 3.07 -1.45 0.36
CA VAL A 108 2.84 -2.51 -0.63
C VAL A 108 3.40 -2.09 -1.99
N ALA A 109 3.19 -0.84 -2.41
CA ALA A 109 3.69 -0.33 -3.67
C ALA A 109 5.23 -0.41 -3.76
N LEU A 110 5.94 -0.07 -2.68
CA LEU A 110 7.40 -0.09 -2.62
C LEU A 110 7.98 -1.51 -2.46
N LEU A 111 7.32 -2.37 -1.69
CA LEU A 111 7.87 -3.67 -1.29
C LEU A 111 7.35 -4.85 -2.12
N SER A 112 6.28 -4.70 -2.91
CA SER A 112 5.78 -5.78 -3.78
C SER A 112 6.82 -6.38 -4.75
N PRO A 113 7.83 -5.63 -5.26
CA PRO A 113 8.94 -6.22 -6.02
C PRO A 113 9.73 -7.32 -5.30
N PHE A 114 9.69 -7.35 -3.96
CA PHE A 114 10.40 -8.32 -3.13
C PHE A 114 9.54 -9.51 -2.70
N ALA A 115 8.25 -9.49 -3.06
CA ALA A 115 7.28 -10.54 -2.79
C ALA A 115 6.56 -10.99 -4.07
N PRO A 116 7.29 -11.47 -5.09
CA PRO A 116 6.70 -11.95 -6.34
C PRO A 116 5.75 -13.12 -6.06
N ALA A 117 4.68 -13.22 -6.85
CA ALA A 117 3.70 -14.28 -6.71
C ALA A 117 4.29 -15.66 -7.07
N THR A 118 3.85 -16.68 -6.33
CA THR A 118 4.18 -18.08 -6.54
C THR A 118 2.99 -18.84 -7.14
N ALA A 119 3.19 -20.12 -7.49
CA ALA A 119 2.14 -20.95 -8.09
C ALA A 119 0.97 -21.23 -7.13
N ASP A 120 1.20 -21.10 -5.82
CA ASP A 120 0.20 -21.37 -4.78
C ASP A 120 -0.62 -20.11 -4.40
N ASP A 121 -0.25 -18.95 -4.94
CA ASP A 121 -0.88 -17.68 -4.61
C ASP A 121 -2.10 -17.38 -5.51
N ASP A 122 -3.09 -16.69 -4.95
CA ASP A 122 -4.21 -16.13 -5.71
C ASP A 122 -3.76 -14.86 -6.46
N LEU A 123 -3.42 -15.03 -7.74
CA LEU A 123 -2.94 -13.94 -8.58
C LEU A 123 -3.93 -12.79 -8.70
N THR A 124 -5.24 -13.07 -8.71
CA THR A 124 -6.28 -12.03 -8.82
C THR A 124 -6.28 -11.17 -7.57
N ALA A 125 -6.19 -11.80 -6.39
CA ALA A 125 -6.10 -11.07 -5.13
C ALA A 125 -4.81 -10.25 -5.02
N ILE A 126 -3.67 -10.80 -5.41
CA ILE A 126 -2.39 -10.07 -5.43
C ILE A 126 -2.48 -8.85 -6.34
N THR A 127 -2.95 -9.03 -7.58
CA THR A 127 -3.07 -7.93 -8.53
C THR A 127 -4.00 -6.83 -8.01
N ALA A 128 -5.16 -7.17 -7.46
CA ALA A 128 -6.08 -6.18 -6.91
C ALA A 128 -5.49 -5.38 -5.74
N VAL A 129 -4.75 -6.04 -4.83
CA VAL A 129 -4.07 -5.36 -3.72
C VAL A 129 -2.96 -4.44 -4.23
N ARG A 130 -2.20 -4.86 -5.25
CA ARG A 130 -1.18 -3.99 -5.88
C ARG A 130 -1.81 -2.82 -6.60
N GLU A 131 -2.89 -3.03 -7.34
CA GLU A 131 -3.58 -1.94 -8.01
C GLU A 131 -4.13 -0.93 -7.01
N ALA A 132 -4.77 -1.38 -5.92
CA ALA A 132 -5.22 -0.47 -4.87
C ALA A 132 -4.05 0.28 -4.22
N ALA A 133 -2.92 -0.39 -3.97
CA ALA A 133 -1.73 0.24 -3.42
C ALA A 133 -1.16 1.34 -4.34
N TYR A 134 -1.16 1.15 -5.67
CA TYR A 134 -0.73 2.19 -6.59
C TYR A 134 -1.79 3.28 -6.79
N ARG A 135 -3.08 2.93 -6.79
CA ARG A 135 -4.17 3.91 -6.88
C ARG A 135 -4.24 4.80 -5.63
N SER A 136 -3.91 4.28 -4.45
CA SER A 136 -3.89 5.07 -3.20
C SER A 136 -2.80 6.16 -3.21
N LEU A 137 -1.80 6.04 -4.07
CA LEU A 137 -0.76 7.06 -4.27
C LEU A 137 -1.22 8.19 -5.20
N ARG A 138 -2.35 8.01 -5.89
CA ARG A 138 -2.93 9.08 -6.70
C ARG A 138 -3.47 10.15 -5.79
N ARG A 139 -3.24 11.41 -6.16
CA ARG A 139 -4.04 12.51 -5.65
C ARG A 139 -5.36 12.55 -6.42
N GLU A 140 -6.44 12.90 -5.73
CA GLU A 140 -7.61 13.42 -6.42
C GLU A 140 -7.16 14.63 -7.24
N VAL A 141 -7.24 14.51 -8.56
CA VAL A 141 -7.11 15.68 -9.43
C VAL A 141 -8.46 16.37 -9.36
N PRO A 142 -8.53 17.63 -8.91
CA PRO A 142 -9.77 18.38 -8.98
C PRO A 142 -10.31 18.29 -10.42
N PRO A 143 -11.63 18.08 -10.61
CA PRO A 143 -12.19 18.06 -11.95
C PRO A 143 -11.75 19.32 -12.69
N ALA A 144 -11.37 19.16 -13.96
CA ALA A 144 -10.98 20.30 -14.78
C ALA A 144 -12.10 21.33 -14.69
N ILE A 145 -11.77 22.54 -14.23
CA ILE A 145 -12.73 23.64 -14.27
C ILE A 145 -12.99 23.89 -15.75
N ASP A 146 -14.25 23.73 -16.17
CA ASP A 146 -14.69 24.06 -17.52
C ASP A 146 -14.19 25.48 -17.83
N SER A 147 -13.21 25.58 -18.72
CA SER A 147 -12.59 26.86 -19.11
C SER A 147 -13.41 27.56 -20.21
N GLY A 148 -14.68 27.19 -20.33
CA GLY A 148 -15.64 27.75 -21.26
C GLY A 148 -16.22 29.08 -20.78
N PRO A 149 -16.94 29.79 -21.65
CA PRO A 149 -17.54 31.06 -21.29
C PRO A 149 -18.67 30.85 -20.27
N GLU A 150 -18.63 31.59 -19.16
CA GLU A 150 -19.68 31.59 -18.13
C GLU A 150 -21.05 32.09 -18.67
N GLN A 151 -21.06 32.69 -19.85
CA GLN A 151 -22.23 33.25 -20.52
C GLN A 151 -22.20 32.89 -22.02
N THR A 152 -23.34 32.88 -22.70
CA THR A 152 -23.38 32.62 -24.15
C THR A 152 -22.48 33.63 -24.89
N PRO A 153 -21.41 33.17 -25.56
CA PRO A 153 -20.46 34.08 -26.19
C PRO A 153 -21.08 34.75 -27.41
N LEU A 154 -20.65 35.99 -27.69
CA LEU A 154 -21.02 36.65 -28.94
C LEU A 154 -20.50 35.82 -30.13
N PRO A 155 -21.14 35.89 -31.32
CA PRO A 155 -20.78 35.06 -32.47
C PRO A 155 -19.29 35.14 -32.89
N LEU A 156 -18.63 36.26 -32.61
CA LEU A 156 -17.20 36.46 -32.90
C LEU A 156 -16.27 35.64 -31.98
N PHE A 157 -16.73 35.29 -30.78
CA PHE A 157 -15.99 34.56 -29.75
C PHE A 157 -16.51 33.13 -29.53
N ALA A 158 -17.34 32.63 -30.45
CA ALA A 158 -17.88 31.26 -30.37
C ALA A 158 -16.82 30.17 -30.60
N ASP A 159 -15.65 30.55 -31.15
CA ASP A 159 -14.55 29.64 -31.44
C ASP A 159 -13.70 29.36 -30.19
N GLU A 160 -13.40 28.09 -29.94
CA GLU A 160 -12.65 27.57 -28.78
C GLU A 160 -11.27 28.23 -28.61
N ARG A 161 -10.65 28.70 -29.69
CA ARG A 161 -9.34 29.37 -29.65
C ARG A 161 -9.33 30.69 -28.88
N TRP A 162 -10.49 31.28 -28.62
CA TRP A 162 -10.63 32.52 -27.84
C TRP A 162 -10.68 32.28 -26.34
N TRP A 163 -10.83 31.02 -25.93
CA TRP A 163 -10.94 30.63 -24.52
C TRP A 163 -9.62 30.01 -24.06
N PRO A 164 -9.25 30.19 -22.78
CA PRO A 164 -8.11 29.47 -22.22
C PRO A 164 -8.30 27.98 -22.46
N ALA A 165 -7.28 27.31 -22.98
CA ALA A 165 -7.29 25.86 -23.02
C ALA A 165 -7.51 25.36 -21.57
N PRO A 166 -8.36 24.34 -21.36
CA PRO A 166 -8.51 23.73 -20.05
C PRO A 166 -7.12 23.50 -19.48
N GLN A 167 -6.87 23.95 -18.24
CA GLN A 167 -5.64 23.57 -17.58
C GLN A 167 -5.57 22.05 -17.68
N ALA A 168 -4.52 21.54 -18.35
CA ALA A 168 -4.29 20.12 -18.42
C ALA A 168 -4.36 19.62 -16.98
N LEU A 169 -5.27 18.66 -16.72
CA LEU A 169 -5.37 18.00 -15.43
C LEU A 169 -3.94 17.71 -14.98
N SER A 170 -3.56 18.14 -13.77
CA SER A 170 -2.25 17.76 -13.23
C SER A 170 -2.11 16.27 -13.45
N PRO A 171 -1.09 15.81 -14.19
CA PRO A 171 -1.03 14.42 -14.60
C PRO A 171 -1.13 13.59 -13.34
N GLN A 172 -2.09 12.65 -13.32
CA GLN A 172 -2.11 11.66 -12.26
C GLN A 172 -0.71 11.07 -12.22
N VAL A 173 -0.11 11.05 -11.03
CA VAL A 173 1.24 10.52 -10.80
C VAL A 173 1.41 9.14 -11.45
N LEU A 174 0.35 8.33 -11.45
CA LEU A 174 0.23 7.10 -12.21
C LEU A 174 -1.13 7.08 -12.90
N ASP A 175 -1.17 7.00 -14.23
CA ASP A 175 -2.41 6.75 -14.97
C ASP A 175 -2.88 5.28 -14.83
N GLU A 176 -4.03 4.92 -15.40
CA GLU A 176 -4.53 3.54 -15.32
C GLU A 176 -3.65 2.54 -16.07
N ALA A 177 -2.98 2.96 -17.14
CA ALA A 177 -2.08 2.08 -17.88
C ALA A 177 -0.83 1.76 -17.06
N ALA A 178 -0.26 2.75 -16.37
CA ALA A 178 0.86 2.60 -15.47
C ALA A 178 0.50 1.73 -14.26
N VAL A 179 -0.68 1.94 -13.66
CA VAL A 179 -1.17 1.07 -12.57
C VAL A 179 -1.32 -0.38 -13.03
N ALA A 180 -1.92 -0.61 -14.20
CA ALA A 180 -2.06 -1.96 -14.75
C ALA A 180 -0.70 -2.61 -15.03
N ALA A 181 0.26 -1.87 -15.58
CA ALA A 181 1.60 -2.36 -15.86
C ALA A 181 2.39 -2.70 -14.58
N LEU A 182 2.33 -1.84 -13.56
CA LEU A 182 3.02 -2.05 -12.28
C LEU A 182 2.39 -3.17 -11.44
N SER A 183 1.07 -3.37 -11.58
CA SER A 183 0.33 -4.39 -10.84
C SER A 183 0.34 -5.76 -11.53
N ALA A 184 0.85 -5.83 -12.76
CA ALA A 184 0.97 -7.06 -13.51
C ALA A 184 1.77 -8.11 -12.71
N PRO A 185 1.38 -9.39 -12.77
CA PRO A 185 2.07 -10.45 -12.05
C PRO A 185 3.57 -10.47 -12.39
N ALA A 186 4.39 -10.36 -11.35
CA ALA A 186 5.82 -10.52 -11.44
C ALA A 186 6.18 -11.92 -10.93
N TRP A 187 6.88 -12.71 -11.75
CA TRP A 187 7.39 -14.00 -11.32
C TRP A 187 8.80 -13.87 -10.73
N ALA A 188 9.03 -14.65 -9.69
CA ALA A 188 10.33 -14.78 -9.06
C ALA A 188 11.38 -15.24 -10.06
N THR A 189 12.39 -14.40 -10.29
CA THR A 189 13.51 -14.69 -11.20
C THR A 189 14.81 -14.94 -10.41
N LEU A 190 14.87 -14.51 -9.15
CA LEU A 190 15.99 -14.72 -8.24
C LEU A 190 15.52 -15.35 -6.91
N GLN A 191 15.93 -16.59 -6.64
CA GLN A 191 15.60 -17.32 -5.42
C GLN A 191 16.61 -17.04 -4.30
N VAL A 192 16.46 -15.87 -3.66
CA VAL A 192 17.39 -15.40 -2.62
C VAL A 192 17.25 -16.17 -1.29
N ARG A 193 16.06 -16.71 -1.00
CA ARG A 193 15.76 -17.50 0.21
C ARG A 193 16.54 -18.82 0.30
N ALA A 194 16.98 -19.38 -0.83
CA ALA A 194 17.80 -20.59 -0.83
C ALA A 194 19.24 -20.33 -0.32
N GLY A 195 19.64 -19.07 -0.16
CA GLY A 195 20.97 -18.71 0.33
C GLY A 195 21.17 -19.02 1.81
N SER A 196 22.34 -19.56 2.16
CA SER A 196 22.70 -19.89 3.55
C SER A 196 22.82 -18.69 4.49
N ARG A 197 22.94 -17.47 3.93
CA ARG A 197 22.97 -16.21 4.69
C ARG A 197 21.60 -15.57 4.86
N PHE A 198 20.55 -16.15 4.27
CA PHE A 198 19.20 -15.61 4.37
C PHE A 198 18.67 -15.78 5.81
N PRO A 199 18.13 -14.73 6.45
CA PRO A 199 17.77 -14.74 7.87
C PRO A 199 16.40 -15.40 8.12
N HIS A 200 16.27 -16.71 7.86
CA HIS A 200 15.02 -17.46 7.99
C HIS A 200 14.40 -17.36 9.38
N GLU A 201 15.21 -17.56 10.43
CA GLU A 201 14.74 -17.51 11.83
C GLU A 201 14.17 -16.14 12.20
N ASP A 202 14.78 -15.06 11.72
CA ASP A 202 14.31 -13.70 12.01
C ASP A 202 12.99 -13.40 11.30
N ILE A 203 12.83 -13.85 10.05
CA ILE A 203 11.57 -13.72 9.31
C ILE A 203 10.47 -14.54 9.98
N LEU A 204 10.76 -15.77 10.42
CA LEU A 204 9.80 -16.62 11.14
C LEU A 204 9.39 -16.00 12.49
N ASP A 205 10.32 -15.41 13.24
CA ASP A 205 10.00 -14.69 14.48
C ASP A 205 9.13 -13.46 14.20
N LEU A 206 9.48 -12.68 13.17
CA LEU A 206 8.71 -11.51 12.75
C LEU A 206 7.28 -11.89 12.33
N VAL A 207 7.12 -12.92 11.50
CA VAL A 207 5.80 -13.46 11.12
C VAL A 207 4.97 -13.83 12.35
N ARG A 208 5.57 -14.57 13.29
CA ARG A 208 4.87 -15.03 14.49
C ARG A 208 4.38 -13.87 15.34
N ARG A 209 5.21 -12.82 15.51
CA ARG A 209 4.86 -11.60 16.25
C ARG A 209 3.79 -10.78 15.54
N THR A 210 3.94 -10.55 14.24
CA THR A 210 2.94 -9.86 13.41
C THR A 210 1.59 -10.57 13.47
N GLY A 211 1.58 -11.90 13.32
CA GLY A 211 0.35 -12.69 13.44
C GLY A 211 -0.25 -12.63 14.85
N ALA A 212 0.57 -12.61 15.90
CA ALA A 212 0.07 -12.45 17.27
C ALA A 212 -0.56 -11.05 17.47
N ARG A 213 0.06 -9.99 16.93
CA ARG A 213 -0.46 -8.61 16.97
C ARG A 213 -1.84 -8.51 16.31
N LEU A 214 -1.98 -9.04 15.09
CA LEU A 214 -3.25 -9.02 14.35
C LEU A 214 -4.33 -9.86 15.04
N ARG A 215 -4.00 -11.06 15.55
CA ARG A 215 -4.97 -11.92 16.26
C ARG A 215 -5.44 -11.34 17.58
N HIS A 216 -4.60 -10.56 18.26
CA HIS A 216 -4.97 -9.94 19.53
C HIS A 216 -5.88 -8.72 19.35
N MET A 217 -5.87 -8.09 18.17
CA MET A 217 -6.68 -6.89 17.92
C MET A 217 -8.18 -7.14 18.18
N PRO A 218 -8.86 -8.16 17.62
CA PRO A 218 -10.26 -8.45 17.94
C PRO A 218 -10.59 -8.75 19.40
N GLU A 219 -9.57 -9.05 20.22
CA GLU A 219 -9.74 -9.39 21.63
C GLU A 219 -9.78 -8.15 22.52
N GLN A 220 -9.38 -6.98 22.01
CA GLN A 220 -9.49 -5.73 22.76
C GLN A 220 -10.97 -5.38 22.97
N HIS A 221 -11.27 -4.80 24.13
CA HIS A 221 -12.65 -4.71 24.61
C HIS A 221 -13.59 -3.88 23.72
N TRP A 222 -13.06 -2.91 22.98
CA TRP A 222 -13.79 -2.12 21.98
C TRP A 222 -14.23 -2.96 20.77
N TYR A 223 -13.38 -3.89 20.32
CA TYR A 223 -13.60 -4.71 19.12
C TYR A 223 -14.36 -6.00 19.41
N ALA A 224 -14.19 -6.57 20.60
CA ALA A 224 -14.90 -7.78 21.00
C ALA A 224 -16.44 -7.64 20.89
N GLN A 225 -16.98 -6.45 21.14
CA GLN A 225 -18.41 -6.17 21.05
C GLN A 225 -18.91 -6.07 19.59
N THR A 226 -18.07 -5.65 18.66
CA THR A 226 -18.42 -5.45 17.25
C THR A 226 -18.06 -6.65 16.36
N ARG A 227 -17.31 -7.62 16.88
CA ARG A 227 -16.85 -8.82 16.17
C ARG A 227 -17.96 -9.60 15.47
N ALA A 228 -19.13 -9.74 16.09
CA ALA A 228 -20.26 -10.44 15.48
C ALA A 228 -20.77 -9.74 14.20
N LEU A 229 -20.76 -8.39 14.20
CA LEU A 229 -21.10 -7.60 13.02
C LEU A 229 -20.00 -7.70 11.97
N ALA A 230 -18.72 -7.57 12.34
CA ALA A 230 -17.60 -7.74 11.40
C ALA A 230 -17.60 -9.13 10.72
N ARG A 231 -17.88 -10.21 11.47
CA ARG A 231 -18.03 -11.56 10.92
C ARG A 231 -19.17 -11.66 9.92
N ARG A 232 -20.34 -11.09 10.24
CA ARG A 232 -21.47 -11.06 9.31
C ARG A 232 -21.11 -10.36 7.99
N ILE A 233 -20.38 -9.25 8.03
CA ILE A 233 -19.90 -8.56 6.82
C ILE A 233 -18.94 -9.47 6.04
N THR A 234 -18.02 -10.12 6.74
CA THR A 234 -17.06 -11.06 6.13
C THR A 234 -17.77 -12.23 5.45
N ASP A 235 -18.76 -12.82 6.10
CA ASP A 235 -19.50 -13.99 5.60
C ASP A 235 -20.44 -13.63 4.44
N SER A 236 -21.03 -12.43 4.44
CA SER A 236 -21.97 -12.00 3.40
C SER A 236 -21.31 -11.29 2.22
N GLY A 237 -20.11 -10.73 2.40
CA GLY A 237 -19.49 -9.85 1.41
C GLY A 237 -20.17 -8.49 1.28
N ASP A 238 -20.98 -8.06 2.25
CA ASP A 238 -21.82 -6.87 2.13
C ASP A 238 -21.21 -5.64 2.82
N LEU A 239 -20.45 -4.84 2.06
CA LEU A 239 -19.84 -3.60 2.55
C LEU A 239 -20.87 -2.50 2.88
N ALA A 240 -22.14 -2.61 2.49
CA ALA A 240 -23.17 -1.64 2.88
C ALA A 240 -23.43 -1.63 4.40
N LEU A 241 -22.96 -2.67 5.10
CA LEU A 241 -23.02 -2.78 6.56
C LEU A 241 -21.85 -2.09 7.29
N VAL A 242 -20.82 -1.61 6.57
CA VAL A 242 -19.67 -0.93 7.17
C VAL A 242 -20.05 0.31 8.00
N PRO A 243 -20.97 1.19 7.58
CA PRO A 243 -21.39 2.32 8.41
C PRO A 243 -21.98 1.90 9.76
N ALA A 244 -22.70 0.77 9.80
CA ALA A 244 -23.22 0.21 11.06
C ALA A 244 -22.09 -0.32 11.94
N LEU A 245 -21.03 -0.88 11.34
CA LEU A 245 -19.83 -1.31 12.08
C LEU A 245 -19.07 -0.11 12.65
N LEU A 246 -18.86 0.94 11.86
CA LEU A 246 -18.23 2.18 12.30
C LEU A 246 -19.01 2.82 13.46
N GLY A 247 -20.35 2.88 13.35
CA GLY A 247 -21.22 3.36 14.43
C GLY A 247 -21.03 2.57 15.72
N ALA A 248 -21.07 1.23 15.64
CA ALA A 248 -20.88 0.36 16.80
C ALA A 248 -19.48 0.48 17.43
N LEU A 249 -18.43 0.68 16.61
CA LEU A 249 -17.07 0.91 17.10
C LEU A 249 -16.95 2.25 17.82
N THR A 250 -17.57 3.30 17.28
CA THR A 250 -17.59 4.64 17.87
C THR A 250 -18.34 4.63 19.21
N GLU A 251 -19.49 3.96 19.27
CA GLU A 251 -20.25 3.77 20.51
C GLU A 251 -19.48 2.96 21.57
N ALA A 252 -18.70 1.97 21.13
CA ALA A 252 -17.82 1.20 22.01
C ALA A 252 -16.61 2.02 22.51
N GLY A 253 -16.38 3.22 21.98
CA GLY A 253 -15.28 4.11 22.36
C GLY A 253 -13.96 3.84 21.65
N CYS A 254 -13.99 3.22 20.47
CA CYS A 254 -12.81 3.06 19.62
C CYS A 254 -12.32 4.42 19.11
N ASP A 255 -11.05 4.75 19.36
CA ASP A 255 -10.39 5.98 18.91
C ASP A 255 -9.20 5.70 17.97
N HIS A 256 -9.02 4.45 17.54
CA HIS A 256 -7.89 4.07 16.70
C HIS A 256 -8.02 4.67 15.29
N PRO A 257 -7.14 5.59 14.87
CA PRO A 257 -7.28 6.36 13.64
C PRO A 257 -7.37 5.47 12.39
N THR A 258 -6.43 4.53 12.20
CA THR A 258 -6.46 3.59 11.06
C THR A 258 -7.76 2.79 10.95
N VAL A 259 -8.38 2.43 12.09
CA VAL A 259 -9.65 1.69 12.09
C VAL A 259 -10.80 2.58 11.66
N LEU A 260 -10.85 3.79 12.18
CA LEU A 260 -11.91 4.73 11.87
C LEU A 260 -11.80 5.21 10.42
N ASP A 261 -10.59 5.53 9.95
CA ASP A 261 -10.33 6.01 8.59
C ASP A 261 -10.71 4.94 7.55
N ALA A 262 -10.27 3.68 7.73
CA ALA A 262 -10.55 2.59 6.80
C ALA A 262 -12.05 2.24 6.66
N LEU A 263 -12.87 2.65 7.63
CA LEU A 263 -14.32 2.38 7.66
C LEU A 263 -15.17 3.64 7.41
N SER A 264 -14.54 4.81 7.26
CA SER A 264 -15.22 6.09 7.04
C SER A 264 -15.49 6.34 5.56
N GLU A 265 -16.38 7.30 5.28
CA GLU A 265 -16.64 7.76 3.93
C GLU A 265 -15.62 8.83 3.49
N PRO A 266 -15.16 8.83 2.22
CA PRO A 266 -15.51 7.88 1.15
C PRO A 266 -14.86 6.50 1.36
N LEU A 267 -15.67 5.44 1.27
CA LEU A 267 -15.22 4.09 1.57
C LEU A 267 -14.29 3.57 0.47
N VAL A 268 -13.05 3.22 0.82
CA VAL A 268 -12.14 2.50 -0.07
C VAL A 268 -12.34 0.99 0.16
N PRO A 269 -12.89 0.22 -0.82
CA PRO A 269 -13.32 -1.15 -0.58
C PRO A 269 -12.23 -2.05 -0.01
N LEU A 270 -11.00 -1.95 -0.51
CA LEU A 270 -9.90 -2.81 -0.07
C LEU A 270 -9.40 -2.45 1.34
N GLU A 271 -9.43 -1.17 1.72
CA GLU A 271 -9.12 -0.72 3.08
C GLU A 271 -10.17 -1.26 4.06
N ALA A 272 -11.44 -1.15 3.69
CA ALA A 272 -12.54 -1.69 4.46
C ALA A 272 -12.45 -3.22 4.59
N CYS A 273 -12.11 -3.92 3.50
CA CYS A 273 -12.02 -5.39 3.49
C CYS A 273 -11.01 -5.92 4.52
N TRP A 274 -9.76 -5.46 4.47
CA TRP A 274 -8.74 -5.98 5.39
C TRP A 274 -9.04 -5.59 6.85
N MET A 275 -9.61 -4.40 7.07
CA MET A 275 -9.99 -3.95 8.41
C MET A 275 -11.10 -4.82 8.98
N VAL A 276 -12.16 -5.07 8.21
CA VAL A 276 -13.26 -5.96 8.61
C VAL A 276 -12.77 -7.38 8.86
N GLU A 277 -11.93 -7.95 7.98
CA GLU A 277 -11.32 -9.27 8.18
C GLU A 277 -10.53 -9.31 9.50
N THR A 278 -9.72 -8.29 9.75
CA THR A 278 -8.90 -8.18 10.96
C THR A 278 -9.80 -8.15 12.19
N LEU A 279 -10.83 -7.28 12.23
CA LEU A 279 -11.78 -7.17 13.33
C LEU A 279 -12.65 -8.44 13.54
N ALA A 280 -12.96 -9.17 12.47
CA ALA A 280 -13.66 -10.45 12.54
C ALA A 280 -12.75 -11.57 13.10
N GLY A 281 -11.43 -11.40 12.98
CA GLY A 281 -10.43 -12.44 13.14
C GLY A 281 -10.55 -13.52 12.06
N ALA A 282 -10.84 -13.10 10.83
CA ALA A 282 -10.88 -13.94 9.64
C ALA A 282 -9.51 -14.02 8.97
N ASP A 283 -9.31 -15.03 8.12
CA ASP A 283 -8.07 -15.13 7.34
C ASP A 283 -7.99 -13.99 6.31
N PRO A 284 -6.81 -13.38 6.12
CA PRO A 284 -6.59 -12.36 5.09
C PRO A 284 -7.11 -12.77 3.70
N GLY A 285 -7.79 -11.86 3.03
CA GLY A 285 -8.32 -12.05 1.67
C GLY A 285 -9.63 -12.84 1.60
N THR A 286 -10.25 -13.18 2.73
CA THR A 286 -11.58 -13.82 2.77
C THR A 286 -12.65 -12.90 2.19
N LEU A 287 -12.74 -11.66 2.67
CA LEU A 287 -13.71 -10.67 2.22
C LEU A 287 -13.30 -10.09 0.87
N LEU A 288 -11.99 -9.89 0.63
CA LEU A 288 -11.48 -9.43 -0.65
C LEU A 288 -12.05 -10.25 -1.82
N ARG A 289 -12.07 -11.58 -1.70
CA ARG A 289 -12.56 -12.50 -2.75
C ARG A 289 -14.03 -12.33 -3.11
N HIS A 290 -14.84 -11.64 -2.30
CA HIS A 290 -16.22 -11.28 -2.67
C HIS A 290 -16.29 -10.06 -3.60
N HIS A 291 -15.20 -9.30 -3.74
CA HIS A 291 -15.14 -8.01 -4.44
C HIS A 291 -14.16 -7.99 -5.63
N LEU A 292 -13.54 -9.13 -5.94
CA LEU A 292 -12.76 -9.35 -7.15
C LEU A 292 -13.64 -9.86 -8.28
#